data_AF-A0A3S3SLX3-F1
#
_entry.id   AF-A0A3S3SLX3-F1
#
_cell.length_a   1.000
_cell.length_b   1.000
_cell.length_c   1.000
_cell.angle_alpha   90.00
_cell.angle_beta   90.00
_cell.angle_gamma   90.00
#
_symmetry.space_group_name_H-M   'P 1'
#
loop_
_entity.id
_entity.type
_entity.pdbx_description
1 polymer ?
#
loop_
_entity_poly.entity_id
_entity_poly.type
_entity_poly.pdbx_seq_one_letter_code
_entity_poly.pdbx_strand_id
1 'polypeptide(L)'
;LAKEKCSQEILRNQDFINKSFEYNYLKPWLGDGLITSNGAVWKTKRKLLSPSFHSKILEDYISVINEETKIFNQILSTHSDKECFDIRPLITNLTLDIISGK
;
A
#
# COMPACT_ATOMS: atom_id res chain seq x y z
N LEU A 1 -0.94 8.18 25.80
CA LEU A 1 -1.18 7.02 26.70
C LEU A 1 -2.60 6.45 26.61
N ALA A 2 -3.65 7.08 27.17
CA ALA A 2 -5.01 6.48 27.16
C ALA A 2 -5.62 6.34 25.75
N LYS A 3 -5.45 7.36 24.89
CA LYS A 3 -5.92 7.33 23.49
C LYS A 3 -5.23 6.25 22.66
N GLU A 4 -3.92 6.09 22.82
CA GLU A 4 -3.14 5.07 22.10
C GLU A 4 -3.60 3.65 22.48
N LYS A 5 -3.83 3.39 23.77
CA LYS A 5 -4.36 2.10 24.23
C LYS A 5 -5.75 1.82 23.66
N CYS A 6 -6.64 2.81 23.67
CA CYS A 6 -7.98 2.67 23.11
C CYS A 6 -7.93 2.38 21.60
N SER A 7 -7.11 3.11 20.83
CA SER A 7 -6.94 2.85 19.40
C SER A 7 -6.38 1.45 19.13
N GLN A 8 -5.43 0.96 19.93
CA GLN A 8 -4.91 -0.40 19.77
C GLN A 8 -5.97 -1.47 20.05
N GLU A 9 -6.78 -1.31 21.10
CA GLU A 9 -7.87 -2.24 21.41
C GLU A 9 -8.91 -2.29 20.28
N ILE A 10 -9.30 -1.13 19.74
CA ILE A 10 -10.25 -1.05 18.63
C ILE A 10 -9.68 -1.70 17.37
N LEU A 11 -8.43 -1.40 17.00
CA LEU A 11 -7.81 -1.91 15.77
C LEU A 11 -7.48 -3.41 15.84
N ARG A 12 -7.24 -3.96 17.03
CA ARG A 12 -6.96 -5.40 17.22
C ARG A 12 -8.22 -6.24 17.30
N ASN A 13 -9.31 -5.68 17.80
CA ASN A 13 -10.53 -6.43 18.03
C ASN A 13 -11.20 -6.82 16.69
N GLN A 14 -11.45 -8.12 16.52
CA GLN A 14 -12.05 -8.67 15.31
C GLN A 14 -13.56 -8.41 15.15
N ASP A 15 -14.20 -7.84 16.17
CA ASP A 15 -15.59 -7.43 16.13
C ASP A 15 -15.75 -6.00 15.59
N PHE A 16 -14.70 -5.17 15.68
CA PHE A 16 -14.66 -3.79 15.16
C PHE A 16 -14.04 -3.70 13.75
N ILE A 17 -14.38 -4.64 12.86
CA ILE A 17 -13.85 -4.68 11.47
C ILE A 17 -14.69 -3.82 10.50
N ASN A 18 -15.83 -3.30 10.95
CA ASN A 18 -16.72 -2.51 10.10
C ASN A 18 -16.06 -1.19 9.68
N LYS A 19 -15.99 -0.97 8.38
CA LYS A 19 -15.55 0.27 7.76
C LYS A 19 -16.55 1.38 8.01
N SER A 20 -16.01 2.58 8.18
CA SER A 20 -16.77 3.80 8.37
C SER A 20 -17.46 4.22 7.06
N PHE A 21 -18.43 5.14 7.17
CA PHE A 21 -19.27 5.54 6.03
C PHE A 21 -18.47 6.13 4.85
N GLU A 22 -17.31 6.73 5.12
CA GLU A 22 -16.41 7.32 4.13
C GLU A 22 -15.94 6.29 3.08
N TYR A 23 -15.86 5.00 3.44
CA TYR A 23 -15.50 3.95 2.49
C TYR A 23 -16.56 3.72 1.40
N ASN A 24 -17.79 4.23 1.58
CA ASN A 24 -18.83 4.17 0.55
C ASN A 24 -18.48 5.02 -0.68
N TYR A 25 -17.67 6.08 -0.53
CA TYR A 25 -17.19 6.87 -1.66
C TYR A 25 -16.25 6.07 -2.58
N LEU A 26 -15.61 5.03 -2.06
CA LEU A 26 -14.68 4.17 -2.81
C LEU A 26 -15.37 2.96 -3.47
N LYS A 27 -16.60 2.63 -3.05
CA LYS A 27 -17.35 1.48 -3.58
C LYS A 27 -17.63 1.54 -5.09
N PRO A 28 -17.94 2.70 -5.71
CA PRO A 28 -18.14 2.76 -7.16
C PRO A 28 -16.91 2.38 -7.98
N TRP A 29 -15.71 2.63 -7.46
CA TRP A 29 -14.45 2.30 -8.15
C TRP A 29 -13.94 0.90 -7.82
N LEU A 30 -14.03 0.49 -6.56
CA LEU A 30 -13.34 -0.71 -6.05
C LEU A 30 -14.30 -1.85 -5.68
N GLY A 31 -15.61 -1.65 -5.86
CA GLY A 31 -16.65 -2.58 -5.47
C GLY A 31 -16.61 -2.92 -3.98
N ASP A 32 -17.09 -4.10 -3.60
CA ASP A 32 -16.92 -4.66 -2.26
C ASP A 32 -15.58 -5.42 -2.14
N GLY A 33 -14.46 -4.78 -2.45
CA GLY A 33 -13.10 -5.33 -2.35
C GLY A 33 -12.54 -5.42 -0.92
N LEU A 34 -11.23 -5.68 -0.78
CA LEU A 34 -10.58 -5.83 0.53
C LEU A 34 -10.67 -4.57 1.42
N ILE A 35 -10.66 -3.37 0.81
CA ILE A 35 -10.66 -2.12 1.57
C ILE A 35 -12.06 -1.62 1.92
N THR A 36 -13.08 -2.01 1.15
CA THR A 36 -14.47 -1.55 1.28
C THR A 36 -15.40 -2.60 1.92
N SER A 37 -14.98 -3.87 2.00
CA SER A 37 -15.77 -4.94 2.61
C SER A 37 -15.65 -4.97 4.14
N ASN A 38 -16.68 -5.54 4.77
CA ASN A 38 -16.83 -5.63 6.23
C ASN A 38 -16.93 -7.08 6.71
N GLY A 39 -16.69 -7.29 8.01
CA GLY A 39 -16.99 -8.52 8.74
C GLY A 39 -16.47 -9.79 8.07
N ALA A 40 -17.35 -10.77 7.88
CA ALA A 40 -16.99 -12.08 7.32
C ALA A 40 -16.48 -12.01 5.87
N VAL A 41 -17.03 -11.12 5.04
CA VAL A 41 -16.59 -10.94 3.64
C VAL A 41 -15.14 -10.46 3.61
N TRP A 42 -14.81 -9.48 4.46
CA TRP A 42 -13.44 -9.00 4.62
C TRP A 42 -12.51 -10.12 5.10
N LYS A 43 -12.91 -10.89 6.13
CA LYS A 43 -12.11 -11.99 6.68
C LYS A 43 -11.78 -13.03 5.61
N THR A 44 -12.76 -13.45 4.82
CA THR A 44 -12.57 -14.43 3.73
C THR A 44 -11.60 -13.90 2.66
N LYS A 45 -11.81 -12.66 2.19
CA LYS A 45 -10.92 -12.05 1.18
C LYS A 45 -9.51 -11.84 1.70
N ARG A 46 -9.35 -11.39 2.95
CA ARG A 46 -8.05 -11.22 3.60
C ARG A 46 -7.31 -12.55 3.76
N LYS A 47 -8.02 -13.62 4.16
CA LYS A 47 -7.44 -14.97 4.29
C LYS A 47 -6.93 -15.49 2.94
N LEU A 48 -7.66 -15.24 1.86
CA LEU A 48 -7.27 -15.64 0.51
C LEU A 48 -6.03 -14.88 0.01
N LEU A 49 -5.92 -13.58 0.30
CA LEU A 49 -4.83 -12.72 -0.18
C LEU A 49 -3.58 -12.74 0.71
N SER A 50 -3.73 -13.01 2.00
CA SER A 50 -2.60 -13.04 2.96
C SER A 50 -1.40 -13.89 2.54
N PRO A 51 -1.54 -15.09 1.93
CA PRO A 51 -0.38 -15.87 1.51
C PRO A 51 0.44 -15.19 0.40
N SER A 52 -0.18 -14.37 -0.46
CA SER A 52 0.51 -13.61 -1.51
C SER A 52 1.40 -12.49 -0.98
N PHE A 53 1.29 -12.14 0.31
CA PHE A 53 2.12 -11.14 0.99
C PHE A 53 2.99 -11.78 2.08
N HIS A 54 3.27 -13.08 1.98
CA HIS A 54 4.19 -13.75 2.88
C HIS A 54 5.64 -13.35 2.58
N SER A 55 6.51 -13.32 3.59
CA SER A 55 7.87 -12.76 3.49
C SER A 55 8.69 -13.31 2.32
N LYS A 56 8.54 -14.60 2.01
CA LYS A 56 9.23 -15.23 0.87
C LYS A 56 8.87 -14.61 -0.48
N ILE A 57 7.62 -14.24 -0.69
CA ILE A 57 7.17 -13.57 -1.93
C ILE A 57 7.65 -12.12 -1.94
N LEU A 58 7.72 -11.48 -0.78
CA LEU A 58 8.27 -10.12 -0.65
C LEU A 58 9.77 -10.10 -0.95
N GLU A 59 10.51 -11.14 -0.57
CA GLU A 59 11.93 -11.32 -0.91
C GLU A 59 12.14 -11.36 -2.43
N ASP A 60 11.30 -12.09 -3.16
CA ASP A 60 11.35 -12.12 -4.63
C ASP A 60 11.08 -10.73 -5.24
N TYR A 61 10.22 -9.93 -4.60
CA TYR A 61 9.89 -8.56 -5.03
C TYR A 61 11.03 -7.54 -4.81
N ILE A 62 12.03 -7.88 -3.98
CA ILE A 62 13.20 -7.02 -3.78
C ILE A 62 13.96 -6.82 -5.10
N SER A 63 13.96 -7.81 -6.01
CA SER A 63 14.61 -7.66 -7.32
C SER A 63 13.97 -6.54 -8.13
N VAL A 64 12.64 -6.52 -8.21
CA VAL A 64 11.86 -5.49 -8.91
C VAL A 64 12.13 -4.10 -8.31
N ILE A 65 12.10 -4.00 -6.98
CA ILE A 65 12.39 -2.74 -6.28
C ILE A 65 13.80 -2.24 -6.62
N ASN A 66 14.79 -3.13 -6.64
CA ASN A 66 16.17 -2.78 -6.95
C ASN A 66 16.35 -2.34 -8.41
N GLU A 67 15.66 -2.97 -9.35
CA GLU A 67 15.69 -2.61 -10.77
C GLU A 67 15.09 -1.23 -11.00
N GLU A 68 13.89 -0.99 -10.49
CA GLU A 68 13.22 0.32 -10.60
C GLU A 68 14.00 1.44 -9.88
N THR A 69 14.61 1.12 -8.74
CA THR A 69 15.47 2.08 -8.01
C THR A 69 16.72 2.46 -8.80
N LYS A 70 17.29 1.55 -9.61
CA LYS A 70 18.42 1.88 -10.50
C LYS A 70 18.01 2.88 -11.57
N ILE A 71 16.83 2.70 -12.18
CA ILE A 71 16.28 3.63 -13.18
C ILE A 71 16.03 4.99 -12.54
N PHE A 72 15.41 5.00 -11.36
CA PHE A 72 15.18 6.22 -10.59
C PHE A 72 16.48 6.97 -10.27
N ASN A 73 17.55 6.27 -9.89
CA ASN A 73 18.86 6.89 -9.66
C ASN A 73 19.46 7.55 -10.91
N GLN A 74 19.27 6.95 -12.09
CA GLN A 74 19.69 7.55 -13.37
C GLN A 74 18.90 8.83 -13.69
N ILE A 75 17.59 8.83 -13.39
CA ILE A 75 16.75 10.02 -13.54
C ILE A 75 17.21 11.11 -12.56
N LEU A 76 17.51 10.74 -11.31
CA LEU A 76 18.02 11.67 -10.30
C LEU A 76 19.37 12.26 -10.68
N SER A 77 20.28 11.48 -11.27
CA SER A 77 21.58 11.99 -11.73
C SER A 77 21.44 13.01 -12.87
N THR A 78 20.35 12.96 -13.63
CA THR A 78 20.05 13.99 -14.66
C THR A 78 19.56 15.31 -14.05
N HIS A 79 19.13 15.27 -12.78
CA HIS A 79 18.62 16.41 -12.04
C HIS A 79 19.65 16.99 -11.06
N SER A 80 20.86 16.42 -10.96
CA SER A 80 21.91 16.87 -10.03
C SER A 80 22.38 18.30 -10.29
N ASP A 81 22.24 18.78 -11.52
CA ASP A 81 22.67 20.11 -11.93
C ASP A 81 21.65 21.22 -11.58
N LYS A 82 20.47 20.84 -11.05
CA LYS A 82 19.42 21.79 -10.63
C LYS A 82 19.55 22.07 -9.14
N GLU A 83 19.59 23.36 -8.79
CA GLU A 83 19.74 23.83 -7.40
C GLU A 83 18.55 23.41 -6.50
N CYS A 84 17.35 23.23 -7.07
CA CYS A 84 16.18 22.66 -6.38
C CYS A 84 15.15 22.15 -7.40
N PHE A 85 14.53 20.99 -7.13
CA PHE A 85 13.42 20.46 -7.93
C PHE A 85 12.42 19.68 -7.06
N ASP A 86 11.19 19.53 -7.55
CA ASP A 86 10.16 18.74 -6.86
C ASP A 86 10.34 17.24 -7.12
N ILE A 87 10.63 16.49 -6.05
CA ILE A 87 10.85 15.05 -6.11
C ILE A 87 9.55 14.23 -6.09
N ARG A 88 8.42 14.82 -5.66
CA ARG A 88 7.13 14.13 -5.53
C ARG A 88 6.71 13.37 -6.79
N PRO A 89 6.69 13.98 -8.01
CA PRO A 89 6.31 13.25 -9.21
C PRO A 89 7.26 12.08 -9.53
N LEU A 90 8.55 12.20 -9.22
CA LEU A 90 9.51 11.13 -9.46
C LEU A 90 9.26 9.95 -8.50
N ILE A 91 8.98 10.23 -7.22
CA ILE A 91 8.64 9.19 -6.25
C ILE A 91 7.30 8.54 -6.59
N THR A 92 6.30 9.32 -7.00
CA THR A 92 5.00 8.77 -7.43
C THR A 92 5.17 7.81 -8.61
N ASN A 93 5.96 8.19 -9.61
CA ASN A 93 6.26 7.32 -10.75
C ASN A 93 7.02 6.06 -10.30
N LEU A 94 8.09 6.20 -9.50
CA LEU A 94 8.82 5.06 -8.94
C LEU A 94 7.89 4.10 -8.18
N THR A 95 7.00 4.61 -7.33
CA THR A 95 6.06 3.75 -6.60
C THR A 95 5.07 3.05 -7.53
N LEU A 96 4.66 3.70 -8.61
CA LEU A 96 3.77 3.12 -9.61
C LEU A 96 4.48 2.02 -10.39
N ASP A 97 5.73 2.23 -10.78
CA ASP A 97 6.55 1.27 -11.52
C ASP A 97 6.83 0.03 -10.65
N ILE A 98 7.21 0.24 -9.38
CA ILE A 98 7.38 -0.84 -8.40
C ILE A 98 6.11 -1.66 -8.26
N ILE A 99 4.94 -1.04 -8.04
CA ILE A 99 3.67 -1.76 -7.85
C ILE A 99 3.21 -2.47 -9.13
N SER A 100 3.52 -1.90 -10.30
CA SER A 100 3.12 -2.45 -11.59
C SER A 100 3.98 -3.64 -12.02
N GLY A 101 5.17 -3.84 -11.41
CA GLY A 101 6.03 -5.01 -11.61
C GLY A 101 6.33 -5.29 -13.08
N LYS A 102 6.69 -4.25 -13.83
CA LYS A 102 7.19 -4.40 -15.21
C LYS A 102 8.62 -4.91 -15.24
#